data_AF-A0A968XRR7-F1
#
_entry.id   AF-A0A968XRR7-F1
#
_cell.length_a   1.000
_cell.length_b   1.000
_cell.length_c   1.000
_cell.angle_alpha   90.00
_cell.angle_beta   90.00
_cell.angle_gamma   90.00
#
_symmetry.space_group_name_H-M   'P 1'
#
loop_
_entity.id
_entity.type
_entity.pdbx_description
1 polymer ?
#
loop_
_entity_poly.entity_id
_entity_poly.type
_entity_poly.pdbx_seq_one_letter_code
_entity_poly.pdbx_strand_id
1 'polypeptide(L)'
;MKRITVILVGAVMLVGQSGVAGGAAEDNAPSPAAIRAAVAKSLPLLESSARISMEKRRQCFTCHNTALPVFALTTAREYGFAVAEDAVEQQVQFTAGFLAKNRTNYLAGKGQGGQALTAGYALWTLENGGRKPDDTTAAVAQYLLKWQTNLPHWKVQTVRPPTEESLFTVSYVALRGLKTFGTAGQHGRVTQRFATVREWALKTPAHSTEDHVFRLRLLRVADAPEADTRDASEKLRQLQRDDGGGRNWPT
;
A
#
# COMPACT_ATOMS: atom_id res chain seq x y z
N MET A 1 -54.83 -29.15 68.05
CA MET A 1 -54.11 -28.00 68.66
C MET A 1 -52.69 -28.44 69.00
N LYS A 2 -51.72 -27.50 68.91
CA LYS A 2 -50.27 -27.56 69.19
C LYS A 2 -49.34 -27.89 68.00
N ARG A 3 -48.45 -26.92 67.75
CA ARG A 3 -47.28 -26.94 66.85
C ARG A 3 -46.17 -27.79 67.45
N ILE A 4 -45.37 -28.45 66.60
CA ILE A 4 -44.00 -28.85 66.91
C ILE A 4 -43.12 -28.52 65.70
N THR A 5 -42.06 -27.76 65.96
CA THR A 5 -40.93 -27.45 65.08
C THR A 5 -39.77 -28.34 65.50
N VAL A 6 -39.12 -29.09 64.59
CA VAL A 6 -37.73 -29.61 64.71
C VAL A 6 -37.20 -29.90 63.27
N ILE A 7 -36.30 -29.07 62.70
CA ILE A 7 -34.81 -29.14 62.57
C ILE A 7 -34.27 -29.92 61.34
N LEU A 8 -33.35 -29.21 60.65
CA LEU A 8 -32.37 -29.53 59.59
C LEU A 8 -31.97 -30.99 59.35
N VAL A 9 -31.66 -31.30 58.08
CA VAL A 9 -30.34 -31.67 57.47
C VAL A 9 -30.66 -31.89 55.97
N GLY A 10 -30.06 -31.28 54.95
CA GLY A 10 -28.66 -31.00 54.66
C GLY A 10 -28.20 -31.91 53.52
N ALA A 11 -28.20 -31.42 52.27
CA ALA A 11 -27.36 -31.93 51.17
C ALA A 11 -27.41 -30.95 49.98
N VAL A 12 -26.36 -30.13 49.88
CA VAL A 12 -26.07 -29.26 48.75
C VAL A 12 -25.44 -30.12 47.65
N MET A 13 -26.03 -30.12 46.45
CA MET A 13 -25.32 -30.45 45.21
C MET A 13 -25.22 -29.18 44.37
N LEU A 14 -24.07 -28.51 44.44
CA LEU A 14 -23.68 -27.51 43.47
C LEU A 14 -23.23 -28.23 42.19
N VAL A 15 -24.04 -28.17 41.14
CA VAL A 15 -23.55 -28.38 39.77
C VAL A 15 -23.02 -27.03 39.30
N GLY A 16 -21.71 -26.86 39.35
CA GLY A 16 -21.03 -25.70 38.77
C GLY A 16 -21.21 -25.72 37.25
N GLN A 17 -21.97 -24.76 36.73
CA GLN A 17 -21.94 -24.44 35.31
C GLN A 17 -20.59 -23.77 35.02
N SER A 18 -19.69 -24.51 34.37
CA SER A 18 -18.50 -23.95 33.73
C SER A 18 -18.93 -23.13 32.51
N GLY A 19 -19.44 -21.92 32.77
CA GLY A 19 -19.56 -20.89 31.74
C GLY A 19 -18.16 -20.42 31.39
N VAL A 20 -17.58 -20.99 30.32
CA VAL A 20 -16.43 -20.40 29.65
C VAL A 20 -16.95 -19.12 28.99
N ALA A 21 -16.89 -18.02 29.74
CA ALA A 21 -17.11 -16.69 29.20
C ALA A 21 -15.97 -16.39 28.22
N GLY A 22 -16.24 -16.62 26.93
CA GLY A 22 -15.50 -16.00 25.85
C GLY A 22 -15.78 -14.50 25.91
N GLY A 23 -14.89 -13.75 26.56
CA GLY A 23 -15.01 -12.31 26.71
C GLY A 23 -13.66 -11.70 27.04
N ALA A 24 -12.88 -11.39 25.99
CA ALA A 24 -11.75 -10.47 26.04
C ALA A 24 -11.21 -10.22 24.62
N ALA A 25 -11.96 -9.51 23.78
CA ALA A 25 -11.42 -8.92 22.56
C ALA A 25 -12.10 -7.59 22.15
N GLU A 26 -13.29 -7.26 22.70
CA GLU A 26 -14.00 -6.02 22.33
C GLU A 26 -13.60 -4.78 23.15
N ASP A 27 -12.96 -4.92 24.32
CA ASP A 27 -12.84 -3.82 25.31
C ASP A 27 -11.72 -2.79 25.07
N ASN A 28 -10.91 -2.89 24.00
CA ASN A 28 -9.82 -1.94 23.72
C ASN A 28 -9.83 -1.35 22.30
N ALA A 29 -10.87 -1.59 21.50
CA ALA A 29 -10.96 -1.00 20.17
C ALA A 29 -11.22 0.53 20.28
N PRO A 30 -10.42 1.39 19.63
CA PRO A 30 -10.66 2.83 19.68
C PRO A 30 -12.01 3.16 19.03
N SER A 31 -12.76 4.07 19.65
CA SER A 31 -14.05 4.50 19.10
C SER A 31 -13.87 5.16 17.72
N PRO A 32 -14.88 5.12 16.82
CA PRO A 32 -14.83 5.82 15.54
C PRO A 32 -14.48 7.31 15.67
N ALA A 33 -14.94 7.96 16.75
CA ALA A 33 -14.60 9.34 17.06
C ALA A 33 -13.11 9.51 17.42
N ALA A 34 -12.55 8.61 18.23
CA ALA A 34 -11.12 8.63 18.56
C ALA A 34 -10.25 8.39 17.31
N ILE A 35 -10.65 7.47 16.42
CA ILE A 35 -9.97 7.23 15.14
C ILE A 35 -10.01 8.49 14.27
N ARG A 36 -11.18 9.11 14.08
CA ARG A 36 -11.31 10.36 13.31
C ARG A 36 -10.45 11.48 13.91
N ALA A 37 -10.43 11.63 15.23
CA ALA A 37 -9.59 12.63 15.89
C ALA A 37 -8.09 12.38 15.68
N ALA A 38 -7.64 11.11 15.74
CA ALA A 38 -6.26 10.74 15.49
C ALA A 38 -5.83 11.02 14.03
N VAL A 39 -6.70 10.71 13.06
CA VAL A 39 -6.47 11.06 11.65
C VAL A 39 -6.36 12.57 11.48
N ALA A 40 -7.34 13.33 11.97
CA ALA A 40 -7.35 14.79 11.86
C ALA A 40 -6.10 15.44 12.47
N LYS A 41 -5.58 14.89 13.59
CA LYS A 41 -4.34 15.35 14.22
C LYS A 41 -3.09 15.03 13.38
N SER A 42 -3.11 13.96 12.60
CA SER A 42 -1.96 13.48 11.84
C SER A 42 -1.80 14.18 10.48
N LEU A 43 -2.90 14.59 9.85
CA LEU A 43 -2.86 15.18 8.50
C LEU A 43 -1.96 16.43 8.40
N PRO A 44 -2.02 17.42 9.31
CA PRO A 44 -1.13 18.59 9.23
C PRO A 44 0.36 18.23 9.37
N LEU A 45 0.69 17.16 10.09
CA LEU A 45 2.07 16.68 10.21
C LEU A 45 2.56 16.07 8.90
N LEU A 46 1.70 15.32 8.20
CA LEU A 46 2.01 14.76 6.88
C LEU A 46 2.18 15.86 5.83
N GLU A 47 1.28 16.85 5.81
CA GLU A 47 1.37 18.02 4.93
C GLU A 47 2.68 18.78 5.16
N SER A 48 3.00 19.08 6.42
CA SER A 48 4.23 19.79 6.80
C SER A 48 5.49 19.01 6.42
N SER A 49 5.53 17.71 6.71
CA SER A 49 6.67 16.84 6.36
C SER A 49 6.90 16.82 4.85
N ALA A 50 5.83 16.65 4.06
CA ALA A 50 5.91 16.61 2.61
C ALA A 50 6.43 17.94 2.03
N ARG A 51 5.90 19.07 2.53
CA ARG A 51 6.34 20.41 2.13
C ARG A 51 7.81 20.65 2.47
N ILE A 52 8.23 20.35 3.70
CA ILE A 52 9.62 20.53 4.14
C ILE A 52 10.58 19.66 3.32
N SER A 53 10.19 18.42 3.03
CA SER A 53 11.01 17.51 2.22
C SER A 53 11.22 18.06 0.82
N MET A 54 10.14 18.50 0.17
CA MET A 54 10.19 19.16 -1.13
C MET A 54 11.10 20.39 -1.10
N GLU A 55 10.95 21.27 -0.10
CA GLU A 55 11.74 22.50 0.03
C GLU A 55 13.25 22.24 0.24
N LYS A 56 13.61 21.24 1.06
CA LYS A 56 14.99 20.94 1.44
C LYS A 56 15.68 19.91 0.54
N ARG A 57 14.92 19.11 -0.22
CA ARG A 57 15.42 18.01 -1.05
C ARG A 57 14.98 18.14 -2.50
N ARG A 58 14.89 19.38 -3.00
CA ARG A 58 14.40 19.75 -4.36
C ARG A 58 15.02 18.96 -5.52
N GLN A 59 16.20 18.38 -5.33
CA GLN A 59 16.89 17.60 -6.36
C GLN A 59 16.43 16.14 -6.44
N CYS A 60 15.59 15.67 -5.53
CA CYS A 60 15.21 14.26 -5.41
C CYS A 60 13.70 14.11 -5.15
N PHE A 61 13.04 13.26 -5.92
CA PHE A 61 11.75 12.70 -5.54
C PHE A 61 11.95 11.64 -4.46
N THR A 62 11.27 11.78 -3.32
CA THR A 62 11.35 10.80 -2.24
C THR A 62 10.02 10.06 -2.15
N CYS A 63 10.02 8.74 -2.30
CA CYS A 63 8.78 7.96 -2.19
C CYS A 63 8.11 8.18 -0.82
N HIS A 64 8.91 8.29 0.25
CA HIS A 64 8.43 8.34 1.64
C HIS A 64 7.86 9.69 2.07
N ASN A 65 8.36 10.80 1.54
CA ASN A 65 7.86 12.15 1.89
C ASN A 65 7.19 12.88 0.72
N THR A 66 7.06 12.25 -0.45
CA THR A 66 6.30 12.80 -1.58
C THR A 66 5.13 11.88 -1.92
N ALA A 67 5.39 10.63 -2.30
CA ALA A 67 4.34 9.70 -2.73
C ALA A 67 3.39 9.28 -1.61
N LEU A 68 3.93 8.76 -0.50
CA LEU A 68 3.10 8.25 0.61
C LEU A 68 2.23 9.34 1.26
N PRO A 69 2.72 10.58 1.50
CA PRO A 69 1.84 11.66 1.95
C PRO A 69 0.74 11.98 0.95
N VAL A 70 1.02 12.03 -0.36
CA VAL A 70 -0.04 12.25 -1.37
C VAL A 70 -1.10 11.16 -1.29
N PHE A 71 -0.74 9.89 -1.13
CA PHE A 71 -1.70 8.80 -0.99
C PHE A 71 -2.54 8.94 0.28
N ALA A 72 -1.92 9.26 1.41
CA ALA A 72 -2.62 9.46 2.68
C ALA A 72 -3.59 10.64 2.61
N LEU A 73 -3.16 11.77 2.05
CA LEU A 73 -3.95 13.01 1.94
C LEU A 73 -5.11 12.85 0.96
N THR A 74 -4.89 12.23 -0.21
CA THR A 74 -5.96 11.95 -1.17
C THR A 74 -6.98 10.97 -0.60
N THR A 75 -6.53 9.90 0.06
CA THR A 75 -7.43 8.98 0.79
C THR A 75 -8.20 9.73 1.87
N ALA A 76 -7.56 10.58 2.68
CA ALA A 76 -8.25 11.33 3.72
C ALA A 76 -9.37 12.23 3.16
N ARG A 77 -9.15 12.88 2.01
CA ARG A 77 -10.19 13.65 1.30
C ARG A 77 -11.38 12.78 0.91
N GLU A 78 -11.14 11.56 0.39
CA GLU A 78 -12.21 10.61 0.04
C GLU A 78 -13.07 10.21 1.25
N TYR A 79 -12.49 10.17 2.46
CA TYR A 79 -13.21 9.89 3.70
C TYR A 79 -13.79 11.15 4.40
N GLY A 80 -13.78 12.29 3.71
CA GLY A 80 -14.39 13.54 4.17
C GLY A 80 -13.57 14.30 5.21
N PHE A 81 -12.25 14.11 5.27
CA PHE A 81 -11.37 14.94 6.10
C PHE A 81 -10.95 16.19 5.35
N ALA A 82 -10.81 17.29 6.10
CA ALA A 82 -10.18 18.49 5.60
C ALA A 82 -8.68 18.24 5.37
N VAL A 83 -8.21 18.61 4.18
CA VAL A 83 -6.81 18.57 3.76
C VAL A 83 -6.55 19.89 3.06
N ALA A 84 -5.41 20.54 3.34
CA ALA A 84 -5.07 21.81 2.72
C ALA A 84 -5.18 21.72 1.19
N GLU A 85 -5.84 22.70 0.57
CA GLU A 85 -6.25 22.64 -0.85
C GLU A 85 -5.07 22.36 -1.77
N ASP A 86 -3.94 23.01 -1.52
CA ASP A 86 -2.72 22.96 -2.33
C ASP A 86 -1.73 21.85 -1.93
N ALA A 87 -1.90 21.19 -0.77
CA ALA A 87 -0.91 20.22 -0.27
C ALA A 87 -0.66 19.05 -1.23
N VAL A 88 -1.72 18.53 -1.86
CA VAL A 88 -1.60 17.48 -2.89
C VAL A 88 -1.04 18.05 -4.19
N GLU A 89 -1.56 19.19 -4.65
CA GLU A 89 -1.20 19.78 -5.93
C GLU A 89 0.29 20.17 -5.98
N GLN A 90 0.82 20.77 -4.92
CA GLN A 90 2.24 21.12 -4.83
C GLN A 90 3.15 19.89 -5.01
N GLN A 91 2.82 18.76 -4.36
CA GLN A 91 3.58 17.53 -4.47
C GLN A 91 3.46 16.89 -5.86
N VAL A 92 2.28 16.98 -6.48
CA VAL A 92 2.03 16.50 -7.84
C VAL A 92 2.85 17.31 -8.85
N GLN A 93 2.86 18.64 -8.72
CA GLN A 93 3.67 19.51 -9.59
C GLN A 93 5.16 19.31 -9.40
N PHE A 94 5.62 19.16 -8.15
CA PHE A 94 7.00 18.80 -7.87
C PHE A 94 7.39 17.46 -8.52
N THR A 95 6.53 16.45 -8.41
CA THR A 95 6.74 15.13 -9.04
C THR A 95 6.82 15.25 -10.55
N ALA A 96 5.89 15.99 -11.18
CA ALA A 96 5.89 16.22 -12.62
C ALA A 96 7.16 16.95 -13.08
N GLY A 97 7.58 18.00 -12.36
CA GLY A 97 8.81 18.72 -12.64
C GLY A 97 10.07 17.86 -12.51
N PHE A 98 10.12 17.00 -11.48
CA PHE A 98 11.22 16.05 -11.30
C PHE A 98 11.31 15.04 -12.47
N LEU A 99 10.17 14.49 -12.89
CA LEU A 99 10.12 13.59 -14.04
C LEU A 99 10.50 14.28 -15.34
N ALA A 100 10.01 15.50 -15.57
CA ALA A 100 10.30 16.29 -16.76
C ALA A 100 11.79 16.60 -16.89
N LYS A 101 12.45 16.99 -15.78
CA LYS A 101 13.91 17.22 -15.73
C LYS A 101 14.71 15.97 -16.11
N ASN A 102 14.18 14.78 -15.85
CA ASN A 102 14.83 13.49 -16.16
C ASN A 102 14.34 12.87 -17.48
N ARG A 103 13.48 13.54 -18.26
CA ARG A 103 12.89 12.98 -19.49
C ARG A 103 13.91 12.42 -20.46
N THR A 104 15.01 13.14 -20.70
CA THR A 104 16.10 12.67 -21.59
C THR A 104 16.72 11.36 -21.11
N ASN A 105 16.87 11.16 -19.80
CA ASN A 105 17.39 9.90 -19.24
C ASN A 105 16.41 8.75 -19.45
N TYR A 106 15.10 8.99 -19.29
CA TYR A 106 14.08 7.97 -19.57
C TYR A 106 14.08 7.56 -21.04
N LEU A 107 14.15 8.53 -21.97
CA LEU A 107 14.23 8.26 -23.41
C LEU A 107 15.49 7.46 -23.76
N ALA A 108 16.61 7.73 -23.08
CA ALA A 108 17.87 6.99 -23.20
C ALA A 108 17.89 5.64 -22.45
N GLY A 109 16.81 5.25 -21.78
CA GLY A 109 16.73 4.00 -21.01
C GLY A 109 17.51 3.99 -19.68
N LYS A 110 18.02 5.14 -19.23
CA LYS A 110 18.85 5.28 -18.02
C LYS A 110 18.03 5.49 -16.74
N GLY A 111 16.82 6.02 -16.87
CA GLY A 111 15.93 6.30 -15.73
C GLY A 111 16.48 7.38 -14.80
N GLN A 112 16.30 7.18 -13.50
CA GLN A 112 16.75 8.07 -12.43
C GLN A 112 17.18 7.27 -11.19
N GLY A 113 17.62 7.96 -10.13
CA GLY A 113 17.92 7.32 -8.84
C GLY A 113 16.75 6.47 -8.31
N GLY A 114 17.03 5.23 -7.90
CA GLY A 114 16.02 4.23 -7.50
C GLY A 114 15.25 3.58 -8.66
N GLN A 115 15.51 3.98 -9.91
CA GLN A 115 15.10 3.30 -11.14
C GLN A 115 13.58 3.02 -11.18
N ALA A 116 13.16 1.82 -11.59
CA ALA A 116 11.76 1.44 -11.75
C ALA A 116 10.89 1.68 -10.51
N LEU A 117 11.45 1.55 -9.30
CA LEU A 117 10.71 1.79 -8.05
C LEU A 117 10.32 3.26 -7.93
N THR A 118 11.29 4.16 -8.05
CA THR A 118 11.06 5.62 -8.04
C THR A 118 10.15 6.03 -9.19
N ALA A 119 10.37 5.51 -10.39
CA ALA A 119 9.57 5.83 -11.58
C ALA A 119 8.10 5.42 -11.38
N GLY A 120 7.86 4.21 -10.86
CA GLY A 120 6.51 3.71 -10.57
C GLY A 120 5.80 4.52 -9.48
N TYR A 121 6.48 4.81 -8.36
CA TYR A 121 5.90 5.66 -7.30
C TYR A 121 5.59 7.08 -7.78
N ALA A 122 6.46 7.66 -8.62
CA ALA A 122 6.22 8.97 -9.20
C ALA A 122 4.97 8.97 -10.11
N LEU A 123 4.83 7.97 -11.00
CA LEU A 123 3.62 7.83 -11.81
C LEU A 123 2.37 7.59 -10.94
N TRP A 124 2.46 6.76 -9.90
CA TRP A 124 1.33 6.55 -8.99
C TRP A 124 0.95 7.84 -8.24
N THR A 125 1.92 8.68 -7.86
CA THR A 125 1.68 10.01 -7.28
C THR A 125 0.92 10.90 -8.26
N LEU A 126 1.35 10.95 -9.53
CA LEU A 126 0.68 11.72 -10.58
C LEU A 126 -0.76 11.23 -10.81
N GLU A 127 -0.98 9.91 -10.84
CA GLU A 127 -2.31 9.32 -10.95
C GLU A 127 -3.22 9.75 -9.80
N ASN A 128 -2.76 9.67 -8.55
CA ASN A 128 -3.53 10.09 -7.37
C ASN A 128 -3.82 11.59 -7.36
N GLY A 129 -2.94 12.39 -7.98
CA GLY A 129 -3.16 13.81 -8.24
C GLY A 129 -4.07 14.13 -9.42
N GLY A 130 -4.61 13.12 -10.12
CA GLY A 130 -5.46 13.33 -11.30
C GLY A 130 -4.72 13.85 -12.54
N ARG A 131 -3.38 13.82 -12.55
CA ARG A 131 -2.56 14.28 -13.66
C ARG A 131 -2.84 13.44 -14.91
N LYS A 132 -3.11 14.11 -16.04
CA LYS A 132 -3.33 13.46 -17.32
C LYS A 132 -2.02 12.99 -17.96
N PRO A 133 -2.06 11.94 -18.80
CA PRO A 133 -0.89 11.54 -19.58
C PRO A 133 -0.35 12.69 -20.44
N ASP A 134 0.97 12.79 -20.44
CA ASP A 134 1.76 13.72 -21.24
C ASP A 134 3.05 13.05 -21.76
N ASP A 135 3.79 13.79 -22.58
CA ASP A 135 5.07 13.38 -23.18
C ASP A 135 6.14 12.92 -22.18
N THR A 136 6.08 13.40 -20.94
CA THR A 136 6.99 12.98 -19.88
C THR A 136 6.56 11.64 -19.34
N THR A 137 5.30 11.49 -18.95
CA THR A 137 4.77 10.22 -18.44
C THR A 137 4.87 9.08 -19.47
N ALA A 138 4.69 9.39 -20.76
CA ALA A 138 4.90 8.46 -21.86
C ALA A 138 6.37 7.98 -21.96
N ALA A 139 7.34 8.87 -21.71
CA ALA A 139 8.75 8.52 -21.68
C ALA A 139 9.09 7.63 -20.47
N VAL A 140 8.50 7.91 -19.30
CA VAL A 140 8.64 7.05 -18.10
C VAL A 140 8.04 5.66 -18.35
N ALA A 141 6.84 5.59 -18.93
CA ALA A 141 6.21 4.33 -19.32
C ALA A 141 7.08 3.56 -20.33
N GLN A 142 7.65 4.25 -21.33
CA GLN A 142 8.58 3.65 -22.29
C GLN A 142 9.82 3.07 -21.61
N TYR A 143 10.37 3.79 -20.64
CA TYR A 143 11.51 3.33 -19.84
C TYR A 143 11.14 2.06 -19.05
N LEU A 144 10.00 2.04 -18.36
CA LEU A 144 9.54 0.85 -17.61
C LEU A 144 9.39 -0.38 -18.51
N LEU A 145 8.92 -0.20 -19.76
CA LEU A 145 8.82 -1.27 -20.75
C LEU A 145 10.15 -1.71 -21.37
N LYS A 146 11.23 -0.94 -21.18
CA LYS A 146 12.58 -1.25 -21.70
C LYS A 146 13.54 -1.71 -20.60
N TRP A 147 13.29 -1.32 -19.36
CA TRP A 147 14.11 -1.67 -18.22
C TRP A 147 13.87 -3.13 -17.81
N GLN A 148 14.95 -3.90 -17.66
CA GLN A 148 14.90 -5.30 -17.19
C GLN A 148 13.93 -6.20 -17.96
N THR A 149 13.86 -6.06 -19.28
CA THR A 149 12.98 -6.88 -20.15
C THR A 149 13.34 -8.36 -20.15
N ASN A 150 14.59 -8.70 -19.82
CA ASN A 150 15.08 -10.06 -19.64
C ASN A 150 14.61 -10.74 -18.34
N LEU A 151 13.91 -10.00 -17.46
CA LEU A 151 13.32 -10.54 -16.24
C LEU A 151 11.79 -10.51 -16.35
N PRO A 152 11.07 -11.46 -15.73
CA PRO A 152 9.61 -11.46 -15.75
C PRO A 152 8.98 -10.40 -14.83
N HIS A 153 9.79 -9.73 -14.01
CA HIS A 153 9.43 -8.72 -13.02
C HIS A 153 10.47 -7.60 -13.02
N TRP A 154 10.27 -6.57 -12.19
CA TRP A 154 11.29 -5.55 -11.91
C TRP A 154 11.98 -5.82 -10.58
N LYS A 155 13.26 -5.48 -10.46
CA LYS A 155 14.04 -5.60 -9.22
C LYS A 155 14.34 -4.23 -8.61
N VAL A 156 14.28 -4.16 -7.28
CA VAL A 156 14.81 -3.03 -6.52
C VAL A 156 16.33 -2.90 -6.73
N GLN A 157 16.85 -1.69 -6.66
CA GLN A 157 18.29 -1.41 -6.84
C GLN A 157 19.02 -1.24 -5.52
N THR A 158 18.27 -1.10 -4.43
CA THR A 158 18.78 -1.01 -3.07
C THR A 158 17.74 -1.66 -2.19
N VAL A 159 18.19 -2.43 -1.20
CA VAL A 159 17.33 -3.11 -0.22
C VAL A 159 17.34 -2.28 1.05
N ARG A 160 16.18 -1.73 1.46
CA ARG A 160 16.08 -0.78 2.60
C ARG A 160 14.92 -1.09 3.55
N PRO A 161 14.83 -2.33 4.05
CA PRO A 161 13.64 -2.78 4.71
C PRO A 161 13.37 -1.95 5.99
N PRO A 162 12.11 -1.86 6.47
CA PRO A 162 10.97 -2.70 6.11
C PRO A 162 10.21 -2.24 4.85
N THR A 163 10.75 -1.30 4.08
CA THR A 163 10.19 -0.85 2.79
C THR A 163 11.23 -1.00 1.67
N GLU A 164 10.82 -1.08 0.41
CA GLU A 164 11.78 -1.13 -0.71
C GLU A 164 12.67 -2.39 -0.73
N GLU A 165 12.16 -3.55 -0.29
CA GLU A 165 12.81 -4.85 -0.54
C GLU A 165 12.01 -5.73 -1.51
N SER A 166 10.69 -5.60 -1.49
CA SER A 166 9.81 -6.49 -2.21
C SER A 166 9.88 -6.34 -3.73
N LEU A 167 10.07 -7.48 -4.41
CA LEU A 167 9.94 -7.60 -5.86
C LEU A 167 8.49 -7.37 -6.33
N PHE A 168 7.52 -7.63 -5.45
CA PHE A 168 6.11 -7.36 -5.72
C PHE A 168 5.83 -5.86 -5.68
N THR A 169 6.42 -5.11 -4.74
CA THR A 169 6.26 -3.65 -4.65
C THR A 169 6.68 -2.96 -5.93
N VAL A 170 7.93 -3.17 -6.37
CA VAL A 170 8.46 -2.52 -7.56
C VAL A 170 7.68 -2.92 -8.82
N SER A 171 7.24 -4.18 -8.91
CA SER A 171 6.47 -4.66 -10.05
C SER A 171 5.04 -4.11 -10.07
N TYR A 172 4.41 -3.98 -8.90
CA TYR A 172 3.10 -3.37 -8.76
C TYR A 172 3.11 -1.90 -9.18
N VAL A 173 4.05 -1.10 -8.67
CA VAL A 173 4.09 0.34 -9.01
C VAL A 173 4.43 0.56 -10.48
N ALA A 174 5.27 -0.31 -11.08
CA ALA A 174 5.56 -0.29 -12.50
C ALA A 174 4.32 -0.61 -13.34
N LEU A 175 3.61 -1.71 -13.06
CA LEU A 175 2.37 -2.05 -13.78
C LEU A 175 1.30 -0.98 -13.61
N ARG A 176 1.13 -0.45 -12.40
CA ARG A 176 0.16 0.62 -12.15
C ARG A 176 0.45 1.86 -12.98
N GLY A 177 1.71 2.29 -13.04
CA GLY A 177 2.12 3.38 -13.92
C GLY A 177 1.86 3.09 -15.40
N LEU A 178 2.13 1.87 -15.86
CA LEU A 178 1.85 1.44 -17.24
C LEU A 178 0.36 1.38 -17.56
N LYS A 179 -0.49 0.99 -16.60
CA LYS A 179 -1.96 0.97 -16.77
C LYS A 179 -2.49 2.36 -17.10
N THR A 180 -1.96 3.37 -16.42
CA THR A 180 -2.51 4.73 -16.44
C THR A 180 -1.82 5.62 -17.49
N PHE A 181 -0.52 5.43 -17.72
CA PHE A 181 0.28 6.32 -18.58
C PHE A 181 0.88 5.64 -19.82
N GLY A 182 0.61 4.34 -20.02
CA GLY A 182 0.97 3.67 -21.26
C GLY A 182 0.23 4.28 -22.45
N THR A 183 0.95 4.57 -23.54
CA THR A 183 0.35 5.16 -24.75
C THR A 183 -0.31 4.09 -25.63
N ALA A 184 -1.17 4.51 -26.57
CA ALA A 184 -1.77 3.60 -27.54
C ALA A 184 -0.71 2.80 -28.33
N GLY A 185 0.38 3.46 -28.74
CA GLY A 185 1.51 2.80 -29.42
C GLY A 185 2.30 1.82 -28.54
N GLN A 186 2.13 1.87 -27.21
CA GLN A 186 2.75 0.95 -26.26
C GLN A 186 1.83 -0.21 -25.87
N HIS A 187 0.54 -0.17 -26.22
CA HIS A 187 -0.50 -1.05 -25.69
C HIS A 187 -0.16 -2.54 -25.80
N GLY A 188 0.35 -3.00 -26.94
CA GLY A 188 0.76 -4.40 -27.11
C GLY A 188 1.85 -4.84 -26.14
N ARG A 189 2.88 -4.01 -25.96
CA ARG A 189 3.99 -4.27 -25.02
C ARG A 189 3.54 -4.17 -23.56
N VAL A 190 2.64 -3.24 -23.25
CA VAL A 190 2.00 -3.15 -21.92
C VAL A 190 1.24 -4.44 -21.62
N THR A 191 0.36 -4.88 -22.53
CA THR A 191 -0.42 -6.12 -22.38
C THR A 191 0.47 -7.33 -22.16
N GLN A 192 1.52 -7.49 -22.97
CA GLN A 192 2.50 -8.56 -22.80
C GLN A 192 3.18 -8.49 -21.42
N ARG A 193 3.59 -7.29 -20.98
CA ARG A 193 4.27 -7.12 -19.70
C ARG A 193 3.34 -7.44 -18.52
N PHE A 194 2.06 -7.05 -18.60
CA PHE A 194 1.04 -7.42 -17.63
C PHE A 194 0.89 -8.95 -17.52
N ALA A 195 0.79 -9.65 -18.65
CA ALA A 195 0.68 -11.11 -18.68
C ALA A 195 1.91 -11.79 -18.04
N THR A 196 3.13 -11.40 -18.44
CA THR A 196 4.36 -11.96 -17.90
C THR A 196 4.48 -11.76 -16.38
N VAL A 197 4.21 -10.55 -15.89
CA VAL A 197 4.31 -10.22 -14.47
C VAL A 197 3.22 -10.93 -13.67
N ARG A 198 2.01 -11.07 -14.21
CA ARG A 198 0.92 -11.85 -13.59
C ARG A 198 1.33 -13.32 -13.43
N GLU A 199 1.83 -13.94 -14.48
CA GLU A 199 2.28 -15.34 -14.43
C GLU A 199 3.38 -15.56 -13.39
N TRP A 200 4.32 -14.61 -13.30
CA TRP A 200 5.33 -14.62 -12.25
C TRP A 200 4.73 -14.48 -10.85
N ALA A 201 3.80 -13.54 -10.64
CA ALA A 201 3.19 -13.28 -9.34
C ALA A 201 2.33 -14.46 -8.83
N LEU A 202 1.69 -15.20 -9.74
CA LEU A 202 0.93 -16.40 -9.42
C LEU A 202 1.82 -17.50 -8.85
N LYS A 203 3.02 -17.69 -9.42
CA LYS A 203 3.95 -18.78 -9.07
C LYS A 203 4.94 -18.44 -7.95
N THR A 204 5.14 -17.16 -7.66
CA THR A 204 6.18 -16.71 -6.72
C THR A 204 5.63 -16.62 -5.30
N PRO A 205 6.26 -17.28 -4.31
CA PRO A 205 5.87 -17.15 -2.91
C PRO A 205 6.14 -15.75 -2.36
N ALA A 206 5.28 -15.29 -1.45
CA ALA A 206 5.49 -14.08 -0.65
C ALA A 206 6.05 -14.46 0.72
N HIS A 207 6.96 -13.66 1.26
CA HIS A 207 7.66 -13.97 2.52
C HIS A 207 7.45 -12.91 3.60
N SER A 208 7.55 -11.63 3.25
CA SER A 208 7.33 -10.52 4.17
C SER A 208 5.89 -9.99 4.08
N THR A 209 5.44 -9.23 5.09
CA THR A 209 4.14 -8.55 4.98
C THR A 209 4.13 -7.57 3.79
N GLU A 210 5.26 -6.94 3.44
CA GLU A 210 5.37 -6.14 2.23
C GLU A 210 5.06 -6.99 0.98
N ASP A 211 5.67 -8.17 0.86
CA ASP A 211 5.40 -9.09 -0.24
C ASP A 211 3.92 -9.49 -0.30
N HIS A 212 3.31 -9.86 0.83
CA HIS A 212 1.91 -10.28 0.84
C HIS A 212 0.96 -9.14 0.43
N VAL A 213 1.19 -7.93 0.94
CA VAL A 213 0.41 -6.73 0.57
C VAL A 213 0.54 -6.45 -0.93
N PHE A 214 1.78 -6.40 -1.44
CA PHE A 214 2.00 -6.01 -2.83
C PHE A 214 1.75 -7.13 -3.82
N ARG A 215 1.85 -8.42 -3.44
CA ARG A 215 1.40 -9.55 -4.25
C ARG A 215 -0.11 -9.48 -4.47
N LEU A 216 -0.89 -9.26 -3.41
CA LEU A 216 -2.35 -9.09 -3.53
C LEU A 216 -2.69 -7.92 -4.45
N ARG A 217 -2.06 -6.76 -4.24
CA ARG A 217 -2.28 -5.56 -5.06
C ARG A 217 -1.87 -5.77 -6.52
N LEU A 218 -0.75 -6.44 -6.77
CA LEU A 218 -0.24 -6.76 -8.09
C LEU A 218 -1.19 -7.68 -8.85
N LEU A 219 -1.64 -8.77 -8.22
CA LEU A 219 -2.60 -9.71 -8.80
C LEU A 219 -3.90 -9.00 -9.21
N ARG A 220 -4.38 -8.08 -8.38
CA ARG A 220 -5.59 -7.30 -8.68
C ARG A 220 -5.37 -6.29 -9.81
N VAL A 221 -4.23 -5.59 -9.85
CA VAL A 221 -3.94 -4.65 -10.94
C VAL A 221 -3.76 -5.38 -12.27
N ALA A 222 -3.22 -6.60 -12.25
CA ALA A 222 -2.97 -7.42 -13.42
C ALA A 222 -4.16 -8.30 -13.84
N ASP A 223 -5.34 -8.07 -13.25
CA ASP A 223 -6.57 -8.81 -13.56
C ASP A 223 -6.35 -10.34 -13.48
N ALA A 224 -5.73 -10.80 -12.38
CA ALA A 224 -5.60 -12.22 -12.06
C ALA A 224 -6.97 -12.84 -11.69
N PRO A 225 -7.12 -14.17 -11.83
CA PRO A 225 -8.36 -14.84 -11.46
C PRO A 225 -8.77 -14.56 -10.01
N GLU A 226 -10.08 -14.48 -9.77
CA GLU A 226 -10.62 -14.12 -8.47
C GLU A 226 -10.14 -15.07 -7.34
N ALA A 227 -10.06 -16.37 -7.65
CA ALA A 227 -9.56 -17.39 -6.71
C ALA A 227 -8.15 -17.06 -6.20
N ASP A 228 -7.24 -16.63 -7.07
CA ASP A 228 -5.86 -16.28 -6.69
C ASP A 228 -5.80 -15.00 -5.85
N THR A 229 -6.64 -14.01 -6.17
CA THR A 229 -6.73 -12.78 -5.36
C THR A 229 -7.31 -13.05 -3.97
N ARG A 230 -8.27 -13.99 -3.87
CA ARG A 230 -8.87 -14.42 -2.61
C ARG A 230 -7.88 -15.17 -1.74
N ASP A 231 -7.16 -16.14 -2.30
CA ASP A 231 -6.06 -16.85 -1.63
C ASP A 231 -4.99 -15.87 -1.11
N ALA A 232 -4.56 -14.92 -1.93
CA ALA A 232 -3.58 -13.91 -1.51
C ALA A 232 -4.11 -13.03 -0.36
N SER A 233 -5.41 -12.68 -0.39
CA SER A 233 -6.06 -11.92 0.69
C SER A 233 -6.18 -12.70 1.99
N GLU A 234 -6.49 -13.99 1.92
CA GLU A 234 -6.57 -14.88 3.09
C GLU A 234 -5.19 -15.06 3.73
N LYS A 235 -4.16 -15.31 2.92
CA LYS A 235 -2.77 -15.39 3.39
C LYS A 235 -2.31 -14.11 4.07
N LEU A 236 -2.65 -12.94 3.53
CA LEU A 236 -2.33 -11.66 4.17
C LEU A 236 -3.08 -11.50 5.52
N ARG A 237 -4.36 -11.88 5.59
CA ARG A 237 -5.13 -11.84 6.85
C ARG A 237 -4.52 -12.73 7.93
N GLN A 238 -3.96 -13.89 7.57
CA GLN A 238 -3.29 -14.78 8.52
C GLN A 238 -2.00 -14.18 9.13
N LEU A 239 -1.45 -13.11 8.55
CA LEU A 239 -0.31 -12.40 9.11
C LEU A 239 -0.71 -11.33 10.15
N GLN A 240 -2.00 -11.05 10.28
CA GLN A 240 -2.50 -10.08 11.23
C GLN A 240 -2.39 -10.64 12.65
N ARG A 241 -1.81 -9.84 13.56
CA ARG A 241 -1.75 -10.14 14.99
C ARG A 241 -3.09 -9.84 15.68
N ASP A 242 -3.26 -10.35 16.90
CA ASP A 242 -4.45 -10.10 17.73
C ASP A 242 -4.69 -8.62 18.02
N ASP A 243 -3.62 -7.80 18.02
CA ASP A 243 -3.69 -6.34 18.17
C ASP A 243 -4.06 -5.61 16.86
N GLY A 244 -4.34 -6.35 15.79
CA GLY A 244 -4.64 -5.83 14.45
C GLY A 244 -3.42 -5.42 13.64
N GLY A 245 -2.22 -5.45 14.21
CA GLY A 245 -0.96 -5.09 13.54
C GLY A 245 -0.46 -6.14 12.55
N GLY A 246 0.27 -5.69 11.53
CA GLY A 246 1.00 -6.57 10.59
C GLY A 246 2.45 -6.80 11.02
N ARG A 247 3.03 -7.95 10.64
CA ARG A 247 4.41 -8.32 10.97
C ARG A 247 5.41 -7.67 9.99
N ASN A 248 6.25 -6.74 10.43
CA ASN A 248 7.23 -6.10 9.53
C ASN A 248 8.53 -6.91 9.30
N TRP A 249 8.75 -8.03 9.99
CA TRP A 249 10.00 -8.83 9.89
C TRP A 249 9.77 -10.34 9.97
N PRO A 250 10.48 -11.17 9.18
CA PRO A 250 10.61 -12.60 9.47
C PRO A 250 11.42 -12.79 10.76
N THR A 251 11.01 -13.74 11.61
CA THR A 251 11.87 -14.32 12.66
C THR A 251 12.70 -15.43 12.06
#